data_AF-A0A970EXP8-F1
#
_entry.id   AF-A0A970EXP8-F1
#
_cell.length_a   1.000
_cell.length_b   1.000
_cell.length_c   1.000
_cell.angle_alpha   90.00
_cell.angle_beta   90.00
_cell.angle_gamma   90.00
#
_symmetry.space_group_name_H-M   'P 1'
#
loop_
_entity.id
_entity.type
_entity.pdbx_description
1 polymer ?
#
loop_
_entity_poly.entity_id
_entity_poly.type
_entity_poly.pdbx_seq_one_letter_code
_entity_poly.pdbx_strand_id
1 'polypeptide(L)'
;MEGANFNVNNFIRPITTGTPAPKPNSGVTQEQGRPFSEILAERLKAESGVSFSKHAIQRVTQRNVDLDEANMERLREGLRLAAEKGLGETLILIDQTAFIVNARANKVIT
;
A
#
# COMPACT_ATOMS: atom_id res chain seq x y z
N MET A 1 36.25 -31.61 -17.91
CA MET A 1 35.67 -30.49 -17.13
C MET A 1 34.74 -29.77 -18.08
N GLU A 2 33.45 -30.12 -18.06
CA GLU A 2 32.44 -29.48 -18.89
C GLU A 2 31.20 -29.33 -18.03
N GLY A 3 30.82 -28.07 -17.77
CA GLY A 3 29.74 -27.70 -16.86
C GLY A 3 28.38 -27.79 -17.58
N ALA A 4 27.44 -28.52 -17.00
CA ALA A 4 26.05 -28.50 -17.44
C ALA A 4 25.36 -27.23 -16.93
N ASN A 5 24.84 -26.42 -17.86
CA ASN A 5 23.99 -25.28 -17.57
C ASN A 5 22.61 -25.79 -17.10
N PHE A 6 22.22 -25.47 -15.87
CA PHE A 6 20.90 -25.80 -15.34
C PHE A 6 19.93 -24.65 -15.59
N ASN A 7 18.94 -24.89 -16.46
CA ASN A 7 17.80 -23.99 -16.63
C ASN A 7 16.77 -24.27 -15.53
N VAL A 8 16.67 -23.36 -14.57
CA VAL A 8 15.78 -23.47 -13.39
C VAL A 8 14.39 -22.96 -13.77
N ASN A 9 13.59 -23.80 -14.40
CA ASN A 9 12.16 -23.56 -14.50
C ASN A 9 11.39 -24.89 -14.48
N ASN A 10 11.56 -25.63 -13.39
CA ASN A 10 10.82 -26.86 -13.15
C ASN A 10 9.59 -26.57 -12.27
N PHE A 11 8.43 -26.36 -12.90
CA PHE A 11 7.14 -26.39 -12.21
C PHE A 11 6.86 -27.82 -11.77
N ILE A 12 7.02 -28.11 -10.49
CA ILE A 12 6.66 -29.41 -9.91
C ILE A 12 5.14 -29.56 -9.99
N ARG A 13 4.67 -30.34 -10.97
CA ARG A 13 3.30 -30.86 -11.00
C ARG A 13 3.32 -32.26 -10.39
N PRO A 14 2.49 -32.56 -9.37
CA PRO A 14 2.39 -33.91 -8.86
C PRO A 14 1.75 -34.82 -9.93
N ILE A 15 2.43 -35.90 -10.25
CA ILE A 15 1.89 -36.99 -11.08
C ILE A 15 1.02 -37.88 -10.19
N THR A 16 -0.28 -37.90 -10.46
CA THR A 16 -1.23 -38.81 -9.81
C THR A 16 -1.53 -39.97 -10.77
N THR A 17 -1.19 -41.19 -10.38
CA THR A 17 -1.62 -42.40 -11.09
C THR A 17 -2.80 -43.01 -10.33
N GLY A 18 -4.00 -42.85 -10.88
CA GLY A 18 -5.25 -43.39 -10.32
C GLY A 18 -6.42 -42.42 -10.47
N THR A 19 -7.64 -42.94 -10.60
CA THR A 19 -8.87 -42.16 -10.55
C THR A 19 -9.01 -41.55 -9.15
N PRO A 20 -9.04 -40.20 -9.00
CA PRO A 20 -9.20 -39.59 -7.69
C PRO A 20 -10.58 -39.93 -7.13
N ALA A 21 -10.63 -40.55 -5.96
CA ALA A 21 -11.88 -40.74 -5.22
C ALA A 21 -12.49 -39.36 -4.88
N PRO A 22 -13.81 -39.18 -5.01
CA PRO A 22 -14.46 -37.94 -4.61
C PRO A 22 -14.28 -37.74 -3.11
N LYS A 23 -13.59 -36.67 -2.73
CA LYS A 23 -13.50 -36.26 -1.32
C LYS A 23 -14.92 -35.94 -0.84
N PRO A 24 -15.34 -36.41 0.35
CA PRO A 24 -16.59 -35.94 0.91
C PRO A 24 -16.49 -34.43 1.07
N ASN A 25 -17.51 -33.71 0.60
CA ASN A 25 -17.68 -32.30 0.89
C ASN A 25 -17.86 -32.17 2.41
N SER A 26 -16.76 -32.07 3.14
CA SER A 26 -16.75 -31.47 4.45
C SER A 26 -17.27 -30.06 4.21
N GLY A 27 -18.55 -29.85 4.52
CA GLY A 27 -19.19 -28.55 4.42
C GLY A 27 -18.30 -27.56 5.13
N VAL A 28 -17.65 -26.72 4.35
CA VAL A 28 -17.03 -25.51 4.87
C VAL A 28 -18.22 -24.73 5.40
N THR A 29 -18.46 -24.84 6.69
CA THR A 29 -19.26 -23.85 7.40
C THR A 29 -18.56 -22.55 7.04
N GLN A 30 -19.19 -21.76 6.18
CA GLN A 30 -18.80 -20.39 5.91
C GLN A 30 -18.86 -19.73 7.28
N GLU A 31 -17.74 -19.73 8.01
CA GLU A 31 -17.53 -18.76 9.05
C GLU A 31 -17.84 -17.42 8.38
N GLN A 32 -18.90 -16.77 8.83
CA GLN A 32 -19.33 -15.47 8.36
C GLN A 32 -18.30 -14.44 8.86
N GLY A 33 -17.05 -14.57 8.43
CA GLY A 33 -16.07 -13.51 8.50
C GLY A 33 -16.53 -12.40 7.57
N ARG A 34 -16.35 -11.16 8.00
CA ARG A 34 -16.71 -9.97 7.21
C ARG A 34 -16.15 -10.11 5.78
N PRO A 35 -16.95 -9.86 4.74
CA PRO A 35 -16.48 -9.98 3.37
C PRO A 35 -15.29 -9.06 3.15
N PHE A 36 -14.28 -9.52 2.40
CA PHE A 36 -13.07 -8.74 2.13
C PHE A 36 -13.38 -7.35 1.55
N SER A 37 -14.44 -7.22 0.76
CA SER A 37 -14.92 -5.94 0.23
C SER A 37 -15.30 -4.94 1.32
N GLU A 38 -15.90 -5.39 2.42
CA GLU A 38 -16.26 -4.55 3.56
C GLU A 38 -15.01 -4.11 4.33
N ILE A 39 -14.08 -5.04 4.58
CA ILE A 39 -12.79 -4.72 5.22
C ILE A 39 -11.99 -3.74 4.35
N LEU A 40 -11.98 -3.95 3.03
CA LEU A 40 -11.32 -3.06 2.09
C LEU A 40 -11.97 -1.67 2.10
N ALA A 41 -13.31 -1.59 2.02
CA ALA A 41 -14.03 -0.33 2.06
C ALA A 41 -13.84 0.42 3.39
N GLU A 42 -13.80 -0.29 4.51
CA GLU A 42 -13.48 0.26 5.83
C GLU A 42 -12.07 0.84 5.86
N ARG A 43 -11.08 0.12 5.32
CA ARG A 43 -9.68 0.58 5.24
C ARG A 43 -9.53 1.78 4.32
N LEU A 44 -10.17 1.78 3.16
CA LEU A 44 -10.17 2.94 2.25
C LEU A 44 -10.85 4.18 2.87
N LYS A 45 -11.93 4.00 3.63
CA LYS A 45 -12.57 5.11 4.37
C LYS A 45 -11.71 5.61 5.51
N ALA A 46 -11.04 4.71 6.24
CA ALA A 46 -10.13 5.09 7.31
C ALA A 46 -8.87 5.82 6.79
N GLU A 47 -8.45 5.54 5.55
CA GLU A 47 -7.36 6.24 4.86
C GLU A 47 -7.75 7.57 4.22
N SER A 48 -8.91 8.15 4.57
CA SER A 48 -9.35 9.48 4.09
C SER A 48 -8.47 10.66 4.55
N GLY A 49 -7.41 10.38 5.32
CA GLY A 49 -6.37 11.34 5.70
C GLY A 49 -5.14 11.32 4.78
N VAL A 50 -4.13 12.09 5.18
CA VAL A 50 -2.83 12.09 4.50
C VAL A 50 -2.03 10.87 4.94
N SER A 51 -1.60 10.05 3.97
CA SER A 51 -0.79 8.86 4.21
C SER A 51 0.70 9.18 4.06
N PHE A 52 1.56 8.58 4.88
CA PHE A 52 3.01 8.75 4.79
C PHE A 52 3.67 7.47 4.29
N SER A 53 4.57 7.59 3.32
CA SER A 53 5.42 6.48 2.90
C SER A 53 6.37 6.08 4.04
N LYS A 54 6.88 4.84 4.00
CA LYS A 54 7.90 4.37 4.95
C LYS A 54 9.13 5.30 4.99
N HIS A 55 9.55 5.82 3.83
CA HIS A 55 10.66 6.75 3.74
C HIS A 55 10.31 8.13 4.31
N ALA A 56 9.08 8.60 4.12
CA ALA A 56 8.61 9.86 4.68
C ALA A 56 8.63 9.82 6.21
N ILE A 57 8.10 8.75 6.81
CA ILE A 57 8.12 8.55 8.28
C ILE A 57 9.56 8.56 8.78
N GLN A 58 10.45 7.78 8.14
CA GLN A 58 11.85 7.72 8.53
C GLN A 58 12.55 9.08 8.43
N ARG A 59 12.26 9.86 7.38
CA ARG A 59 12.86 11.19 7.17
C ARG A 59 12.35 12.23 8.16
N VAL A 60 11.05 12.22 8.46
CA VAL A 60 10.45 13.09 9.48
C VAL A 60 11.13 12.86 10.82
N THR A 61 11.31 11.60 11.23
CA THR A 61 12.05 11.27 12.46
C THR A 61 13.52 11.69 12.39
N GLN A 62 14.21 11.41 11.28
CA GLN A 62 15.64 11.74 11.14
C GLN A 62 15.94 13.23 11.17
N ARG A 63 15.03 14.04 10.64
CA ARG A 63 15.20 15.50 10.52
C ARG A 63 14.50 16.26 11.65
N ASN A 64 13.87 15.57 12.60
CA ASN A 64 13.03 16.15 13.64
C ASN A 64 12.03 17.17 13.05
N VAL A 65 11.34 16.76 11.99
CA VAL A 65 10.33 17.61 11.37
C VAL A 65 9.14 17.73 12.30
N ASP A 66 8.74 18.96 12.60
CA ASP A 66 7.61 19.24 13.48
C ASP A 66 6.28 19.04 12.74
N LEU A 67 5.57 17.99 13.10
CA LEU A 67 4.26 17.62 12.54
C LEU A 67 3.13 18.01 13.49
N ASP A 68 3.16 19.23 13.98
CA ASP A 68 2.06 19.83 14.72
C ASP A 68 0.75 19.80 13.91
N GLU A 69 -0.39 19.79 14.59
CA GLU A 69 -1.71 19.76 13.95
C GLU A 69 -1.89 20.91 12.95
N ALA A 70 -1.33 22.08 13.24
CA ALA A 70 -1.36 23.23 12.33
C ALA A 70 -0.61 22.94 11.01
N ASN A 71 0.55 22.28 11.07
CA ASN A 71 1.33 21.92 9.87
C ASN A 71 0.65 20.78 9.10
N MET A 72 0.00 19.85 9.81
CA MET A 72 -0.80 18.79 9.20
C MET A 72 -2.02 19.30 8.46
N GLU A 73 -2.73 20.27 9.01
CA GLU A 73 -3.86 20.86 8.32
C GLU A 73 -3.43 21.67 7.08
N ARG A 74 -2.33 22.42 7.18
CA ARG A 74 -1.74 23.13 6.02
C ARG A 74 -1.27 22.16 4.94
N LEU A 75 -0.72 21.01 5.32
CA LEU A 75 -0.33 19.96 4.37
C LEU A 75 -1.54 19.34 3.68
N ARG A 76 -2.61 19.02 4.42
CA ARG A 76 -3.88 18.52 3.87
C ARG A 76 -4.45 19.49 2.84
N GLU A 77 -4.48 20.78 3.18
CA GLU A 77 -4.98 21.81 2.28
C GLU A 77 -4.11 21.94 1.02
N GLY A 78 -2.78 21.92 1.17
CA GLY A 78 -1.86 21.90 0.03
C GLY A 78 -2.06 20.68 -0.89
N LEU A 79 -2.31 19.51 -0.31
CA LEU A 79 -2.65 18.28 -1.05
C LEU A 79 -3.98 18.41 -1.78
N ARG A 80 -5.02 18.93 -1.13
CA ARG A 80 -6.33 19.19 -1.74
C ARG A 80 -6.21 20.12 -2.93
N LEU A 81 -5.52 21.25 -2.76
CA LEU A 81 -5.29 22.22 -3.83
C LEU A 81 -4.50 21.61 -4.99
N ALA A 82 -3.46 20.83 -4.69
CA ALA A 82 -2.68 20.14 -5.71
C ALA A 82 -3.54 19.14 -6.51
N ALA A 83 -4.38 18.36 -5.82
CA ALA A 83 -5.30 17.42 -6.44
C ALA A 83 -6.35 18.13 -7.33
N GLU A 84 -6.93 19.23 -6.85
CA GLU A 84 -7.90 20.06 -7.60
C GLU A 84 -7.29 20.68 -8.86
N LYS A 85 -5.99 21.00 -8.82
CA LYS A 85 -5.24 21.49 -9.98
C LYS A 85 -4.72 20.37 -10.89
N GLY A 86 -4.98 19.11 -10.56
CA GLY A 86 -4.52 17.95 -11.33
C GLY A 86 -3.02 17.71 -11.24
N LEU A 87 -2.34 18.26 -10.23
CA LEU A 87 -0.92 18.05 -10.00
C LEU A 87 -0.72 16.64 -9.43
N GLY A 88 -0.02 15.77 -10.17
CA GLY A 88 0.18 14.38 -9.75
C GLY A 88 1.21 14.25 -8.63
N GLU A 89 2.46 14.58 -8.92
CA GLU A 89 3.59 14.60 -8.00
C GLU A 89 4.02 16.07 -7.84
N THR A 90 4.06 16.58 -6.61
CA THR A 90 4.37 17.99 -6.36
C THR A 90 5.13 18.20 -5.06
N LEU A 91 5.76 19.36 -4.92
CA LEU A 91 6.42 19.82 -3.71
C LEU A 91 5.52 20.82 -2.99
N ILE A 92 5.26 20.59 -1.70
CA ILE A 92 4.57 21.52 -0.82
C ILE A 92 5.57 22.03 0.20
N LEU A 93 5.71 23.35 0.32
CA LEU A 93 6.57 24.01 1.29
C LEU A 93 5.70 24.59 2.41
N ILE A 94 5.98 24.20 3.66
CA ILE A 94 5.33 24.71 4.86
C ILE A 94 6.43 25.24 5.77
N ASP A 95 6.45 26.56 5.95
CA ASP A 95 7.47 27.29 6.70
C ASP A 95 8.89 26.97 6.20
N GLN A 96 9.64 26.12 6.91
CA GLN A 96 11.00 25.70 6.54
C GLN A 96 11.10 24.23 6.09
N THR A 97 9.96 23.52 6.04
CA THR A 97 9.89 22.09 5.70
C THR A 97 9.24 21.89 4.33
N ALA A 98 9.86 21.06 3.50
CA ALA A 98 9.32 20.71 2.19
C ALA A 98 8.92 19.24 2.13
N PHE A 99 7.73 18.97 1.58
CA PHE A 99 7.15 17.64 1.42
C PHE A 99 6.96 17.34 -0.06
N ILE A 100 7.49 16.21 -0.53
CA ILE A 100 7.12 15.69 -1.86
C ILE A 100 5.91 14.79 -1.67
N VAL A 101 4.86 15.09 -2.41
CA VAL A 101 3.57 14.41 -2.27
C VAL A 101 3.07 13.90 -3.61
N ASN A 102 2.30 12.83 -3.54
CA ASN A 102 1.42 12.38 -4.60
C ASN A 102 -0.01 12.82 -4.25
N ALA A 103 -0.51 13.86 -4.92
CA ALA A 103 -1.82 14.42 -4.57
C ALA A 103 -2.97 13.49 -4.98
N ARG A 104 -2.79 12.67 -6.02
CA ARG A 104 -3.80 11.68 -6.46
C ARG A 104 -4.00 10.57 -5.43
N ALA A 105 -2.94 10.17 -4.74
CA ALA A 105 -2.96 9.12 -3.73
C ALA A 105 -3.02 9.67 -2.30
N ASN A 106 -3.18 10.99 -2.12
CA ASN A 106 -3.10 11.67 -0.82
C ASN A 106 -1.90 11.24 0.03
N LYS A 107 -0.71 11.10 -0.59
CA LYS A 107 0.44 10.43 0.02
C LYS A 107 1.70 11.28 0.04
N VAL A 108 2.33 11.41 1.20
CA VAL A 108 3.67 12.00 1.38
C VAL A 108 4.72 10.93 1.10
N ILE A 109 5.71 11.26 0.27
CA ILE A 109 6.74 10.32 -0.18
C ILE A 109 8.03 10.48 0.61
N THR A 110 8.37 11.71 1.04
CA THR A 110 9.65 12.06 1.69
C THR A 110 9.48 13.15 2.72
#